data_AF-A0A849QHI9-F1
#
_entry.id   AF-A0A849QHI9-F1
#
_cell.length_a   1.000
_cell.length_b   1.000
_cell.length_c   1.000
_cell.angle_alpha   90.00
_cell.angle_beta   90.00
_cell.angle_gamma   90.00
#
_symmetry.space_group_name_H-M   'P 1'
#
loop_
_entity.id
_entity.type
_entity.pdbx_description
1 polymer ?
#
loop_
_entity_poly.entity_id
_entity_poly.type
_entity_poly.pdbx_seq_one_letter_code
_entity_poly.pdbx_strand_id
1 'polypeptide(L)' 'ALLMTGEMATDKLGLDELYEVVIRGKGGFVVLSHAGNFLLMGAAKDLTSMGLTVTQMRKYAREVGILLSN' A
#
# COMPACT_ATOMS: atom_id res chain seq x y z
N ALA A 1 -1.54 -1.73 13.04
CA ALA A 1 -0.72 -0.62 13.57
C ALA A 1 -0.27 0.33 12.46
N LEU A 2 0.59 -0.09 11.52
CA LEU A 2 1.17 0.80 10.50
C LEU A 2 0.14 1.51 9.60
N LEU A 3 -0.84 0.79 9.04
CA LEU A 3 -1.89 1.40 8.21
C LEU A 3 -2.71 2.42 9.01
N MET A 4 -3.21 2.05 10.18
CA MET A 4 -3.95 2.95 11.07
C MET A 4 -3.16 4.22 11.42
N THR A 5 -1.86 4.10 11.72
CA THR A 5 -1.01 5.26 11.96
C THR A 5 -0.83 6.10 10.70
N GLY A 6 -0.72 5.45 9.54
CA GLY A 6 -0.69 6.11 8.24
C GLY A 6 -1.97 6.90 7.96
N GLU A 7 -3.14 6.31 8.22
CA GLU A 7 -4.46 6.94 8.05
C GLU A 7 -4.59 8.18 8.93
N MET A 8 -4.21 8.07 10.20
CA MET A 8 -4.18 9.24 11.09
C MET A 8 -3.22 10.34 10.61
N ALA A 9 -2.09 9.96 10.01
CA ALA A 9 -1.13 10.92 9.49
C ALA A 9 -1.63 11.61 8.22
N THR A 10 -2.23 10.87 7.28
CA THR A 10 -2.80 11.43 6.04
C THR A 10 -3.96 12.36 6.35
N ASP A 11 -4.84 11.97 7.27
CA ASP A 11 -5.96 12.80 7.75
C ASP A 11 -5.46 14.11 8.37
N LYS A 12 -4.52 14.04 9.32
CA LYS A 12 -3.94 15.23 9.98
C LYS A 12 -3.21 16.17 9.03
N LEU A 13 -2.65 15.65 7.94
CA LEU A 13 -1.94 16.44 6.95
C LEU A 13 -2.85 16.96 5.82
N GLY A 14 -4.15 16.64 5.85
CA GLY A 14 -5.09 17.05 4.81
C GLY A 14 -4.77 16.41 3.45
N LEU A 15 -4.24 15.18 3.45
CA LEU A 15 -3.90 14.41 2.25
C LEU A 15 -5.03 13.45 1.83
N ASP A 16 -6.22 13.61 2.40
CA ASP A 16 -7.40 12.78 2.21
C ASP A 16 -7.13 11.30 2.55
N GLU A 17 -7.24 10.42 1.56
CA GLU A 17 -7.25 8.97 1.73
C GLU A 17 -5.84 8.37 1.70
N LEU A 18 -5.56 7.49 2.67
CA LEU A 18 -4.36 6.66 2.64
C LEU A 18 -4.52 5.55 1.58
N TYR A 19 -3.80 5.68 0.47
CA TYR A 19 -3.71 4.59 -0.53
C TYR A 19 -2.84 3.43 -0.06
N GLU A 20 -1.64 3.72 0.45
CA GLU A 20 -0.66 2.70 0.84
C GLU A 20 0.43 3.27 1.76
N VAL A 21 1.11 2.37 2.47
CA VAL A 21 2.32 2.67 3.25
C VAL A 21 3.51 1.97 2.58
N VAL A 22 4.54 2.75 2.24
CA VAL A 22 5.81 2.23 1.69
C VAL A 22 6.89 2.30 2.77
N ILE A 23 7.47 1.15 3.10
CA ILE A 23 8.56 1.02 4.08
C ILE A 23 9.83 0.70 3.31
N ARG A 24 10.83 1.59 3.38
CA ARG A 24 12.11 1.41 2.70
C ARG A 24 13.16 0.85 3.66
N GLY A 25 13.77 -0.26 3.27
CA GLY A 25 14.96 -0.81 3.90
C GLY A 25 16.21 -0.62 3.05
N LYS A 26 17.39 -0.90 3.61
CA LYS A 26 18.66 -0.80 2.88
C LYS A 26 18.71 -1.71 1.64
N GLY A 27 18.01 -2.84 1.67
CA GLY A 27 18.02 -3.86 0.61
C GLY A 27 16.71 -3.99 -0.16
N GLY A 28 15.82 -2.98 -0.11
CA GLY A 28 14.54 -3.05 -0.81
C GLY A 28 13.43 -2.24 -0.13
N PHE A 29 12.19 -2.60 -0.41
CA PHE A 29 11.02 -1.97 0.18
C PHE A 29 9.87 -2.96 0.33
N VAL A 30 8.93 -2.59 1.20
CA VAL A 30 7.63 -3.25 1.41
C VAL A 30 6.55 -2.22 1.16
N VAL A 31 5.48 -2.62 0.49
CA VAL A 31 4.27 -1.82 0.28
C VAL A 31 3.11 -2.54 0.96
N LEU A 32 2.34 -1.78 1.75
CA LEU A 32 1.14 -2.23 2.44
C LEU A 32 -0.04 -1.42 1.94
N SER A 33 -1.13 -2.06 1.51
CA SER A 33 -2.33 -1.38 1.02
C SER A 33 -3.60 -2.09 1.48
N HIS A 34 -4.69 -1.32 1.56
CA HIS A 34 -6.02 -1.81 1.93
C HIS A 34 -6.72 -2.41 0.70
N ALA A 35 -7.42 -3.54 0.87
CA ALA A 35 -8.24 -4.18 -0.16
C ALA A 35 -9.55 -4.69 0.44
N GLY A 36 -10.52 -3.78 0.61
CA GLY A 36 -11.77 -4.09 1.31
C GLY A 36 -11.49 -4.42 2.78
N ASN A 37 -11.88 -5.60 3.24
CA ASN A 37 -11.56 -6.10 4.59
C ASN A 37 -10.18 -6.77 4.70
N PHE A 38 -9.43 -6.82 3.60
CA PHE A 38 -8.16 -7.52 3.51
C PHE A 38 -6.99 -6.55 3.37
N LEU A 39 -5.80 -7.07 3.68
CA LEU A 39 -4.55 -6.34 3.68
C LEU A 39 -3.65 -6.97 2.62
N LEU A 40 -3.23 -6.17 1.64
CA LEU A 40 -2.27 -6.60 0.62
C LEU A 40 -0.88 -6.10 0.95
N MET A 41 0.09 -7.01 0.80
CA MET A 41 1.49 -6.74 1.04
C MET A 41 2.31 -7.22 -0.16
N GLY A 42 3.23 -6.38 -0.62
CA GLY A 42 4.24 -6.75 -1.61
C GLY A 42 5.59 -6.22 -1.20
N ALA A 43 6.64 -6.85 -1.68
CA ALA A 43 8.01 -6.48 -1.38
C ALA A 43 8.92 -6.70 -2.59
N ALA A 44 9.92 -5.85 -2.75
CA ALA A 44 10.96 -6.05 -3.76
C ALA A 44 12.32 -5.56 -3.26
N LYS A 45 13.38 -6.15 -3.80
CA LYS A 45 14.78 -5.80 -3.46
C LYS A 45 15.35 -4.68 -4.33
N ASP A 46 14.78 -4.49 -5.53
CA ASP A 46 15.26 -3.53 -6.50
C ASP A 46 14.48 -2.21 -6.40
N LEU A 47 15.18 -1.13 -6.07
CA LEU A 47 14.60 0.19 -5.90
C LEU A 47 14.14 0.81 -7.24
N THR A 48 14.79 0.45 -8.33
CA THR A 48 14.45 0.92 -9.69
C THR A 48 13.05 0.45 -10.10
N SER A 49 12.62 -0.69 -9.56
CA SER A 49 11.29 -1.27 -9.76
C SER A 49 10.21 -0.74 -8.80
N MET A 50 10.55 0.15 -7.86
CA MET A 50 9.65 0.55 -6.77
C MET A 50 8.39 1.24 -7.26
N GLY A 51 8.52 2.25 -8.14
CA GLY A 51 7.37 2.96 -8.69
C GLY A 51 6.41 2.03 -9.46
N LEU A 52 6.97 1.13 -10.28
CA LEU A 52 6.22 0.10 -11.00
C LEU A 52 5.49 -0.86 -10.04
N THR A 53 6.18 -1.33 -9.00
CA THR A 53 5.62 -2.25 -8.01
C THR A 53 4.46 -1.59 -7.25
N VAL A 54 4.64 -0.33 -6.84
CA VAL A 54 3.60 0.49 -6.22
C VAL A 54 2.38 0.63 -7.14
N THR A 55 2.58 0.98 -8.41
CA THR A 55 1.47 1.12 -9.37
C THR A 55 0.71 -0.19 -9.54
N GLN A 56 1.41 -1.31 -9.68
CA GLN A 56 0.79 -2.62 -9.84
C GLN A 56 0.05 -3.05 -8.58
N MET A 57 0.64 -2.86 -7.40
CA MET A 57 -0.01 -3.18 -6.14
C MET A 57 -1.31 -2.40 -5.94
N ARG A 58 -1.32 -1.11 -6.29
CA ARG A 58 -2.53 -0.29 -6.22
C ARG A 58 -3.63 -0.79 -7.15
N LYS A 59 -3.27 -1.21 -8.37
CA LYS A 59 -4.20 -1.80 -9.34
C LYS A 59 -4.79 -3.10 -8.79
N TYR A 60 -3.94 -4.03 -8.34
CA TYR A 60 -4.39 -5.33 -7.84
C TYR A 60 -5.15 -5.22 -6.52
N ALA A 61 -4.82 -4.27 -5.65
CA ALA A 61 -5.56 -4.07 -4.41
C ALA A 61 -7.02 -3.69 -4.64
N ARG A 62 -7.26 -2.86 -5.66
CA ARG A 62 -8.62 -2.54 -6.09
C ARG A 62 -9.35 -3.77 -6.65
N GLU A 63 -8.71 -4.50 -7.55
CA GLU A 63 -9.30 -5.69 -8.18
C GLU A 63 -9.61 -6.80 -7.17
N VAL A 64 -8.66 -7.10 -6.28
CA VAL A 64 -8.81 -8.09 -5.21
C VAL A 64 -9.88 -7.64 -4.22
N GLY A 65 -9.92 -6.35 -3.86
CA GLY A 65 -10.98 -5.81 -3.00
C GLY A 65 -12.37 -6.03 -3.60
N ILE A 66 -12.54 -5.83 -4.90
CA ILE A 66 -13.81 -6.12 -5.61
C ILE A 66 -14.13 -7.61 -5.58
N LEU A 67 -13.15 -8.48 -5.88
CA LEU A 67 -13.35 -9.93 -5.93
C LEU A 67 -13.73 -10.53 -4.57
N LEU A 68 -13.15 -10.02 -3.49
CA LEU A 68 -13.35 -10.53 -2.13
C LEU A 68 -14.55 -9.92 -1.40
N SER A 69 -15.23 -8.96 -2.02
CA SER A 69 -16.43 -8.33 -1.47
C SER A 69 -17.73 -8.90 -2.04
N ASN A 70 -17.64 -9.84 -2.99
CA ASN A 70 -18.73 -10.71 -3.47
C ASN A 70 -18.76 -12.03 -2.69
#